data_AF-A0A1E3WE84-F1
#
_entry.id   AF-A0A1E3WE84-F1
#
_cell.length_a   1.000
_cell.length_b   1.000
_cell.length_c   1.000
_cell.angle_alpha   90.00
_cell.angle_beta   90.00
_cell.angle_gamma   90.00
#
_symmetry.space_group_name_H-M   'P 1'
#
loop_
_entity.id
_entity.type
_entity.pdbx_description
1 polymer ?
#
loop_
_entity_poly.entity_id
_entity_poly.type
_entity_poly.pdbx_seq_one_letter_code
_entity_poly.pdbx_strand_id
1 'polypeptide(L)'
;MRGKVEGIVVYELIALREFATADQLLMEALGEEAMSAYLARDFDGAAAACDKLLKLRPGDVSASELLARTETLTASGVAENWDGVMVLTDK
;
A
#
# COMPACT_ATOMS: atom_id res chain seq x y z
N MET A 1 27.04 -4.59 -10.57
CA MET A 1 26.29 -5.45 -9.62
C MET A 1 24.82 -5.35 -9.99
N ARG A 2 24.18 -6.45 -10.38
CA ARG A 2 22.78 -6.45 -10.85
C ARG A 2 21.91 -6.91 -9.68
N GLY A 3 21.70 -6.05 -8.70
CA GLY A 3 20.75 -6.30 -7.62
C GLY A 3 19.36 -6.18 -8.20
N LYS A 4 18.66 -7.30 -8.38
CA LYS A 4 17.20 -7.24 -8.56
C LYS A 4 16.62 -6.83 -7.21
N VAL A 5 16.12 -5.60 -7.13
CA VAL A 5 15.31 -5.17 -5.99
C VAL A 5 13.90 -5.66 -6.28
N GLU A 6 13.65 -6.94 -6.00
CA GLU A 6 12.28 -7.47 -5.97
C GLU A 6 11.59 -6.85 -4.76
N GLY A 7 10.46 -6.17 -4.96
CA GLY A 7 9.69 -5.59 -3.86
C GLY A 7 9.27 -6.71 -2.90
N ILE A 8 9.69 -6.62 -1.65
CA ILE A 8 9.31 -7.58 -0.61
C ILE A 8 8.01 -7.08 0.02
N VAL A 9 7.00 -7.94 0.05
CA VAL A 9 5.78 -7.68 0.83
C VAL A 9 6.13 -7.92 2.30
N VAL A 10 6.10 -6.86 3.11
CA VAL A 10 6.29 -6.92 4.55
C VAL A 10 4.92 -6.82 5.21
N TYR A 11 4.56 -7.84 5.98
CA TYR A 11 3.35 -7.83 6.81
C TYR A 11 3.72 -7.38 8.23
N GLU A 12 3.03 -6.36 8.77
CA GLU A 12 3.11 -6.02 10.20
C GLU A 12 2.16 -6.94 10.98
N LEU A 13 2.66 -7.61 12.02
CA LEU A 13 1.83 -8.39 12.93
C LEU A 13 1.10 -7.45 13.89
N ILE A 14 -0.20 -7.23 13.64
CA ILE A 14 -1.03 -6.31 14.43
C ILE A 14 -1.57 -6.99 15.70
N ALA A 15 -2.09 -8.22 15.60
CA ALA A 15 -2.56 -9.06 16.72
C ALA A 15 -2.81 -10.50 16.22
N LEU A 16 -3.01 -11.44 17.16
CA LEU A 16 -3.66 -12.72 16.84
C LEU A 16 -5.14 -12.47 16.56
N ARG A 17 -5.70 -13.13 15.53
CA ARG A 17 -7.10 -12.95 15.07
C ARG A 17 -8.12 -13.05 16.20
N GLU A 18 -7.95 -13.99 17.12
CA GLU A 18 -8.88 -14.24 18.23
C GLU A 18 -8.90 -13.11 19.28
N PHE A 19 -7.88 -12.25 19.29
CA PHE A 19 -7.77 -11.09 20.18
C PHE A 19 -7.83 -9.76 19.44
N ALA A 20 -8.13 -9.77 18.14
CA ALA A 20 -8.17 -8.57 17.33
C ALA A 20 -9.35 -7.69 17.74
N THR A 21 -9.09 -6.41 17.97
CA THR A 21 -10.16 -5.42 18.16
C THR A 21 -10.88 -5.15 16.84
N ALA A 22 -12.06 -4.54 16.92
CA ALA A 22 -12.79 -4.11 15.71
C ALA A 22 -11.95 -3.17 14.83
N ASP A 23 -11.18 -2.26 15.45
CA ASP A 23 -10.27 -1.37 14.73
C ASP A 23 -9.14 -2.13 14.04
N GLN A 24 -8.60 -3.18 14.67
CA GLN A 24 -7.55 -4.00 14.05
C GLN A 24 -8.07 -4.82 12.87
N LEU A 25 -9.29 -5.34 12.95
CA LEU A 25 -9.96 -6.01 11.83
C LEU A 25 -10.27 -5.03 10.69
N LEU A 26 -10.66 -3.80 11.03
CA LEU A 26 -10.88 -2.74 10.04
C LEU A 26 -9.57 -2.32 9.38
N MET A 27 -8.47 -2.19 10.13
CA MET A 27 -7.14 -1.89 9.57
C MET A 27 -6.69 -2.96 8.59
N GLU A 28 -6.88 -4.25 8.92
CA GLU A 28 -6.57 -5.33 8.00
C GLU A 28 -7.37 -5.22 6.70
N ALA A 29 -8.70 -5.09 6.80
CA ALA A 29 -9.56 -5.00 5.63
C ALA A 29 -9.21 -3.81 4.73
N LEU A 30 -8.91 -2.65 5.33
CA LEU A 30 -8.48 -1.47 4.58
C LEU A 30 -7.08 -1.65 3.95
N GLY A 31 -6.17 -2.37 4.61
CA GLY A 31 -4.85 -2.70 4.06
C GLY A 31 -4.94 -3.62 2.84
N GLU A 32 -5.82 -4.63 2.89
CA GLU A 32 -6.11 -5.51 1.76
C GLU A 32 -6.76 -4.74 0.60
N GLU A 33 -7.73 -3.87 0.90
CA GLU A 33 -8.39 -2.99 -0.09
C GLU A 33 -7.35 -2.08 -0.78
N ALA A 34 -6.48 -1.43 0.00
CA ALA A 34 -5.45 -0.54 -0.52
C ALA A 34 -4.49 -1.26 -1.48
N MET A 35 -3.99 -2.45 -1.10
CA MET A 35 -3.10 -3.21 -1.97
C MET A 35 -3.80 -3.78 -3.20
N SER A 36 -5.03 -4.28 -3.04
CA SER A 36 -5.78 -4.82 -4.18
C SER A 36 -6.02 -3.73 -5.24
N ALA A 37 -6.46 -2.55 -4.80
CA ALA A 37 -6.66 -1.40 -5.67
C ALA A 37 -5.34 -0.94 -6.33
N TYR A 38 -4.25 -0.86 -5.56
CA TYR A 38 -2.94 -0.49 -6.09
C TYR A 38 -2.48 -1.43 -7.20
N LEU A 39 -2.56 -2.75 -7.00
CA LEU A 39 -2.18 -3.75 -8.02
C LEU A 39 -3.10 -3.72 -9.25
N ALA A 40 -4.37 -3.34 -9.06
CA ALA A 40 -5.33 -3.15 -10.14
C ALA A 40 -5.15 -1.82 -10.90
N ARG A 41 -4.18 -0.97 -10.51
CA ARG A 41 -3.98 0.40 -11.02
C ARG A 41 -5.13 1.35 -10.68
N ASP A 42 -5.96 1.00 -9.71
CA ASP A 42 -6.95 1.88 -9.13
C ASP A 42 -6.28 2.70 -8.02
N PHE A 43 -5.48 3.70 -8.44
CA PHE A 43 -4.71 4.53 -7.52
C PHE A 43 -5.61 5.42 -6.65
N ASP A 44 -6.77 5.84 -7.17
CA ASP A 44 -7.74 6.61 -6.41
C ASP A 44 -8.38 5.74 -5.30
N GLY A 45 -8.74 4.48 -5.63
CA GLY A 45 -9.22 3.50 -4.66
C GLY A 45 -8.18 3.18 -3.59
N ALA A 46 -6.93 2.99 -3.99
CA ALA A 46 -5.82 2.74 -3.07
C ALA A 46 -5.58 3.94 -2.13
N ALA A 47 -5.55 5.16 -2.65
CA ALA A 47 -5.41 6.38 -1.87
C ALA A 47 -6.55 6.53 -0.85
N ALA A 48 -7.80 6.29 -1.26
CA ALA A 48 -8.95 6.40 -0.39
C ALA A 48 -8.91 5.39 0.78
N ALA A 49 -8.41 4.17 0.55
CA ALA A 49 -8.22 3.18 1.60
C ALA A 49 -7.08 3.57 2.57
N CYS A 50 -5.96 4.08 2.05
CA CYS A 50 -4.85 4.60 2.86
C CYS A 50 -5.27 5.79 3.74
N ASP A 51 -6.09 6.71 3.23
CA ASP A 51 -6.62 7.83 4.01
C ASP A 51 -7.47 7.37 5.20
N LYS A 52 -8.27 6.31 5.01
CA LYS A 52 -9.05 5.71 6.11
C LYS A 52 -8.13 5.06 7.14
N LEU A 53 -7.08 4.36 6.71
CA LEU A 53 -6.06 3.80 7.59
C LEU A 53 -5.37 4.88 8.44
N LEU A 54 -4.97 5.99 7.83
CA LEU A 54 -4.28 7.09 8.52
C LEU A 54 -5.19 7.83 9.51
N LYS A 55 -6.50 7.85 9.27
CA LYS A 55 -7.49 8.36 10.25
C LYS A 55 -7.62 7.42 11.45
N LEU A 56 -7.51 6.11 11.23
CA LEU A 56 -7.64 5.10 12.28
C LEU A 56 -6.34 4.94 13.10
N ARG A 57 -5.19 5.02 12.42
CA ARG A 57 -3.85 4.98 13.02
C ARG A 57 -3.01 6.14 12.45
N PRO A 58 -3.12 7.33 13.05
CA PRO A 58 -2.24 8.44 12.70
C PRO A 58 -0.77 8.03 12.90
N GLY A 59 0.04 8.14 11.84
CA GLY A 59 1.46 7.75 11.87
C GLY A 59 1.75 6.35 11.32
N ASP A 60 0.78 5.67 10.71
CA ASP A 60 1.05 4.44 9.94
C ASP A 60 1.96 4.76 8.74
N VAL A 61 3.21 4.28 8.81
CA VAL A 61 4.24 4.55 7.80
C VAL A 61 3.91 3.85 6.49
N SER A 62 3.40 2.61 6.55
CA SER A 62 3.06 1.84 5.35
C SER A 62 1.92 2.49 4.57
N ALA A 63 0.85 2.93 5.26
CA ALA A 63 -0.25 3.64 4.63
C ALA A 63 0.21 5.01 4.08
N SER A 64 1.07 5.73 4.79
CA SER A 64 1.61 7.02 4.34
C SER A 64 2.46 6.88 3.07
N GLU A 65 3.35 5.89 3.03
CA GLU A 65 4.19 5.64 1.85
C GLU A 65 3.37 5.19 0.64
N LEU A 66 2.40 4.29 0.85
CA LEU A 66 1.55 3.81 -0.23
C LEU A 66 0.69 4.95 -0.81
N LEU A 67 0.15 5.82 0.05
CA LEU A 67 -0.58 7.02 -0.37
C LEU A 67 0.30 7.93 -1.25
N ALA A 68 1.48 8.31 -0.77
CA ALA A 68 2.41 9.17 -1.54
C ALA A 68 2.79 8.54 -2.90
N ARG A 69 2.90 7.20 -2.96
CA ARG A 69 3.15 6.47 -4.20
C ARG A 69 1.94 6.57 -5.15
N THR A 70 0.73 6.33 -4.65
CA THR A 70 -0.49 6.43 -5.47
C THR A 70 -0.65 7.83 -6.06
N GLU A 71 -0.41 8.88 -5.27
CA GLU A 71 -0.44 10.27 -5.75
C GLU A 71 0.58 10.52 -6.88
N THR A 72 1.80 10.00 -6.72
CA THR A 72 2.84 10.10 -7.75
C THR A 72 2.43 9.40 -9.04
N LEU A 73 1.91 8.18 -8.94
CA LEU A 73 1.52 7.36 -10.09
C LEU A 73 0.28 7.91 -10.81
N THR A 74 -0.68 8.48 -10.09
CA THR A 74 -1.82 9.19 -10.69
C THR A 74 -1.34 10.41 -11.49
N ALA A 75 -0.33 11.14 -11.00
CA ALA A 75 0.21 12.31 -11.69
C ALA A 75 1.09 11.96 -12.91
N SER A 76 1.93 10.91 -12.81
CA SER A 76 2.87 10.52 -13.87
C SER A 76 2.32 9.51 -14.87
N GLY A 77 1.25 8.80 -14.51
CA GLY A 77 0.80 7.58 -15.17
C GLY A 77 1.73 6.38 -14.87
N VAL A 78 1.27 5.19 -15.25
CA VAL A 78 2.08 3.95 -15.25
C VAL A 78 2.25 3.41 -16.67
N ALA A 79 3.35 2.71 -16.93
CA ALA A 79 3.55 2.02 -18.19
C ALA A 79 2.45 0.95 -18.42
N GLU A 80 2.10 0.69 -19.69
CA GLU A 80 1.07 -0.32 -20.01
C GLU A 80 1.40 -1.71 -19.44
N ASN A 81 2.69 -2.05 -19.33
CA ASN A 81 3.20 -3.32 -18.81
C ASN A 81 3.56 -3.29 -17.32
N TRP A 82 3.09 -2.29 -16.56
CA TRP A 82 3.33 -2.22 -15.12
C TRP A 82 2.76 -3.45 -14.38
N ASP A 83 3.62 -4.18 -13.69
CA ASP A 83 3.32 -5.46 -13.04
C ASP A 83 3.12 -5.32 -11.53
N GLY A 84 2.94 -4.09 -11.04
CA GLY A 84 2.84 -3.78 -9.61
C GLY A 84 4.18 -3.75 -8.89
N VAL A 85 5.29 -4.10 -9.56
CA VAL A 85 6.64 -4.02 -9.02
C VAL A 85 7.27 -2.69 -9.42
N MET A 86 7.67 -1.91 -8.42
CA MET A 86 8.49 -0.73 -8.65
C MET A 86 9.96 -1.16 -8.65
N VAL A 87 10.59 -1.14 -9.82
CA VAL A 87 12.06 -1.13 -9.90
C VAL A 87 12.50 0.28 -9.55
N LEU A 88 13.03 0.49 -8.36
CA LEU A 88 13.72 1.74 -8.01
C LEU A 88 14.96 1.83 -8.90
N THR A 89 14.86 2.50 -10.04
CA THR A 89 16.03 2.85 -10.84
C THR A 89 16.63 4.11 -10.24
N ASP A 90 17.59 3.94 -9.31
CA ASP A 90 18.43 5.06 -8.90
C ASP A 90 19.22 5.61 -10.09
N LYS A 91 19.42 6.93 -10.08
CA LYS A 91 20.29 7.69 -10.98
C LYS A 91 21.75 7.62 -10.53
#